data_AF-A0A0U4N3D8-F1
#
_entry.id   AF-A0A0U4N3D8-F1
#
_cell.length_a   1.000
_cell.length_b   1.000
_cell.length_c   1.000
_cell.angle_alpha   90.00
_cell.angle_beta   90.00
_cell.angle_gamma   90.00
#
_symmetry.space_group_name_H-M   'P 1'
#
loop_
_entity.id
_entity.type
_entity.pdbx_description
1 polymer ?
#
loop_
_entity_poly.entity_id
_entity_poly.type
_entity_poly.pdbx_seq_one_letter_code
_entity_poly.pdbx_strand_id
1 'polypeptide(L)'
;MLKKVLVTIGVLALGVNLAYGQGDVEKGKKLFNDPKLGTSGKSCNSCHSGGQGLEGSASKKEFKLGGKTQKSLEEAINFCIEMALKGKPLDPKSKEMQDMVAYIKSLSGKTPAAPKKKKVEGC
;
A
#
# COMPACT_ATOMS: atom_id res chain seq x y z
N MET A 1 10.63 -17.90 64.11
CA MET A 1 10.09 -16.82 63.25
C MET A 1 10.68 -16.98 61.86
N LEU A 2 10.05 -17.80 61.02
CA LEU A 2 10.52 -18.15 59.68
C LEU A 2 9.67 -17.36 58.67
N LYS A 3 10.27 -16.39 57.98
CA LYS A 3 9.63 -15.75 56.81
C LYS A 3 10.51 -16.02 55.59
N LYS A 4 10.23 -17.16 54.97
CA LYS A 4 10.52 -17.41 53.55
C LYS A 4 9.74 -16.38 52.76
N VAL A 5 10.36 -15.67 51.81
CA VAL A 5 9.76 -15.44 50.50
C VAL A 5 10.89 -15.29 49.47
N LEU A 6 11.17 -16.37 48.74
CA LEU A 6 11.70 -16.29 47.38
C LEU A 6 10.59 -15.70 46.51
N VAL A 7 10.83 -14.59 45.82
CA VAL A 7 10.08 -14.24 44.61
C VAL A 7 11.08 -14.02 43.49
N THR A 8 11.40 -15.12 42.81
CA THR A 8 11.91 -15.10 41.45
C THR A 8 10.82 -14.51 40.55
N ILE A 9 10.96 -13.23 40.17
CA ILE A 9 10.16 -12.63 39.12
C ILE A 9 10.68 -13.20 37.80
N GLY A 10 10.07 -14.31 37.37
CA GLY A 10 10.19 -14.79 36.00
C GLY A 10 9.56 -13.76 35.08
N VAL A 11 10.39 -13.06 34.30
CA VAL A 11 9.93 -12.22 33.20
C VAL A 11 9.40 -13.17 32.12
N LEU A 12 8.08 -13.42 32.16
CA LEU A 12 7.35 -13.97 31.03
C LEU A 12 7.46 -12.96 29.89
N ALA A 13 8.35 -13.26 28.93
CA ALA A 13 8.32 -12.64 27.63
C ALA A 13 7.00 -13.03 26.95
N LEU A 14 5.97 -12.18 27.11
CA LEU A 14 4.80 -12.21 26.26
C LEU A 14 5.28 -11.95 24.83
N GLY A 15 5.37 -13.01 24.04
CA GLY A 15 5.48 -12.93 22.60
C GLY A 15 4.28 -12.17 22.07
N VAL A 16 4.47 -10.88 21.77
CA VAL A 16 3.50 -10.09 21.03
C VAL A 16 3.51 -10.63 19.61
N ASN A 17 2.62 -11.58 19.36
CA ASN A 17 2.23 -11.94 18.01
C ASN A 17 1.54 -10.72 17.41
N LEU A 18 2.33 -9.85 16.78
CA LEU A 18 1.82 -8.80 15.91
C LEU A 18 1.14 -9.52 14.74
N ALA A 19 -0.15 -9.81 14.89
CA ALA A 19 -1.03 -10.09 13.79
C ALA A 19 -1.09 -8.81 12.95
N TYR A 20 -0.17 -8.68 11.99
CA TYR A 20 -0.22 -7.66 10.96
C TYR A 20 -1.56 -7.86 10.23
N GLY A 21 -2.54 -7.04 10.58
CA GLY A 21 -3.89 -7.13 10.05
C GLY A 21 -3.87 -7.11 8.53
N GLN A 22 -4.68 -7.97 7.91
CA GLN A 22 -4.87 -8.01 6.48
C GLN A 22 -5.36 -6.62 6.00
N GLY A 23 -4.74 -6.08 4.95
CA GLY A 23 -5.08 -4.75 4.44
C GLY A 23 -6.55 -4.64 3.99
N ASP A 24 -7.07 -3.43 4.02
CA ASP A 24 -8.44 -3.05 3.65
C ASP A 24 -8.46 -2.49 2.23
N VAL A 25 -9.15 -3.19 1.33
CA VAL A 25 -9.20 -2.87 -0.10
C VAL A 25 -9.89 -1.53 -0.36
N GLU A 26 -10.92 -1.17 0.40
CA GLU A 26 -11.66 0.08 0.20
C GLU A 26 -10.84 1.28 0.66
N LYS A 27 -10.16 1.16 1.80
CA LYS A 27 -9.20 2.18 2.27
C LYS A 27 -8.03 2.32 1.31
N GLY A 28 -7.49 1.21 0.79
CA GLY A 28 -6.45 1.23 -0.23
C GLY A 28 -6.90 1.93 -1.50
N LYS A 29 -8.12 1.66 -1.97
CA LYS A 29 -8.71 2.37 -3.11
C LYS A 29 -8.85 3.86 -2.82
N LYS A 30 -9.28 4.26 -1.62
CA LYS A 30 -9.38 5.67 -1.24
C LYS A 30 -8.02 6.36 -1.30
N LEU A 31 -6.99 5.77 -0.69
CA LEU A 31 -5.62 6.27 -0.73
C LEU A 31 -5.09 6.37 -2.17
N PHE A 32 -5.34 5.36 -3.00
CA PHE A 32 -4.94 5.33 -4.42
C PHE A 32 -5.54 6.49 -5.23
N ASN A 33 -6.71 6.99 -4.82
CA ASN A 33 -7.40 8.11 -5.47
C ASN A 33 -7.08 9.47 -4.82
N ASP A 34 -6.37 9.50 -3.69
CA ASP A 34 -6.16 10.72 -2.91
C ASP A 34 -5.02 11.57 -3.52
N PRO A 35 -5.30 12.78 -4.04
CA PRO A 35 -4.26 13.67 -4.55
C PRO A 35 -3.39 14.26 -3.42
N LYS A 36 -3.80 14.14 -2.16
CA LYS A 36 -3.06 14.64 -0.99
C LYS A 36 -1.92 13.72 -0.55
N LEU A 37 -1.76 12.56 -1.19
CA LEU A 37 -0.63 11.66 -0.92
C LEU A 37 0.72 12.29 -1.33
N GLY A 38 0.68 13.33 -2.16
CA GLY A 38 1.84 14.16 -2.47
C GLY A 38 1.46 15.61 -2.71
N THR A 39 2.36 16.34 -3.37
CA THR A 39 2.23 17.78 -3.61
C THR A 39 2.02 18.13 -5.08
N SER A 40 2.06 17.15 -5.99
CA SER A 40 1.86 17.38 -7.42
C SER A 40 0.40 17.62 -7.83
N GLY A 41 -0.55 17.46 -6.90
CA GLY A 41 -2.00 17.55 -7.17
C GLY A 41 -2.57 16.36 -7.95
N LYS A 42 -1.76 15.32 -8.22
CA LYS A 42 -2.18 14.07 -8.86
C LYS A 42 -2.31 12.95 -7.84
N SER A 43 -3.08 11.91 -8.17
CA SER A 43 -3.12 10.65 -7.43
C SER A 43 -2.60 9.50 -8.30
N CYS A 44 -2.44 8.31 -7.72
CA CYS A 44 -2.08 7.11 -8.48
C CYS A 44 -3.08 6.88 -9.62
N ASN A 45 -4.37 7.10 -9.35
CA ASN A 45 -5.45 6.98 -10.33
C ASN A 45 -5.34 7.97 -11.51
N SER A 46 -4.63 9.09 -11.35
CA SER A 46 -4.39 10.02 -12.47
C SER A 46 -3.60 9.39 -13.61
N CYS A 47 -2.72 8.42 -13.32
CA CYS A 47 -1.94 7.68 -14.33
C CYS A 47 -2.47 6.26 -14.52
N HIS A 48 -2.90 5.60 -13.44
CA HIS A 48 -3.43 4.24 -13.43
C HIS A 48 -4.94 4.27 -13.23
N SER A 49 -5.67 4.75 -14.23
CA SER A 49 -7.13 4.91 -14.17
C SER A 49 -7.81 3.59 -13.77
N GLY A 50 -8.49 3.57 -12.62
CA GLY A 50 -9.13 2.37 -12.08
C GLY A 50 -8.18 1.21 -11.75
N GLY A 51 -6.87 1.45 -11.70
CA GLY A 51 -5.85 0.41 -11.54
C GLY A 51 -5.29 -0.16 -12.85
N GLN A 52 -5.65 0.41 -14.01
CA GLN A 52 -5.14 -0.07 -15.31
C GLN A 52 -3.61 -0.10 -15.38
N GLY A 53 -3.09 -1.22 -15.87
CA GLY A 53 -1.66 -1.49 -16.01
C GLY A 53 -1.00 -1.97 -14.72
N LEU A 54 -1.74 -2.12 -13.62
CA LEU A 54 -1.25 -2.64 -12.35
C LEU A 54 -1.75 -4.07 -12.05
N GLU A 55 -2.58 -4.65 -12.91
CA GLU A 55 -3.07 -6.02 -12.78
C GLU A 55 -1.90 -7.01 -12.69
N GLY A 56 -1.95 -7.94 -11.72
CA GLY A 56 -0.87 -8.90 -11.49
C GLY A 56 0.42 -8.31 -10.90
N SER A 57 0.51 -6.99 -10.68
CA SER A 57 1.71 -6.37 -10.11
C SER A 57 2.03 -6.91 -8.73
N ALA A 58 1.03 -7.25 -7.93
CA ALA A 58 1.26 -7.82 -6.61
C ALA A 58 1.92 -9.21 -6.59
N SER A 59 1.97 -9.90 -7.73
CA SER A 59 2.67 -11.19 -7.87
C SER A 59 4.13 -11.02 -8.31
N LYS A 60 4.55 -9.80 -8.68
CA LYS A 60 5.92 -9.50 -9.08
C LYS A 60 6.82 -9.39 -7.86
N LYS A 61 8.03 -9.95 -7.97
CA LYS A 61 9.07 -9.82 -6.94
C LYS A 61 9.92 -8.58 -7.11
N GLU A 62 10.00 -8.04 -8.33
CA GLU A 62 10.83 -6.89 -8.63
C GLU A 62 10.16 -5.97 -9.67
N PHE A 63 10.48 -4.68 -9.60
CA PHE A 63 9.97 -3.64 -10.48
C PHE A 63 11.10 -2.75 -10.98
N LYS A 64 11.26 -2.64 -12.29
CA LYS A 64 12.25 -1.73 -12.89
C LYS A 64 11.60 -0.39 -13.17
N LEU A 65 11.89 0.61 -12.33
CA LEU A 65 11.27 1.94 -12.37
C LEU A 65 12.37 3.02 -12.31
N GLY A 66 12.33 3.98 -13.24
CA GLY A 66 13.25 5.13 -13.27
C GLY A 66 14.74 4.75 -13.25
N GLY A 67 15.12 3.68 -13.96
CA GLY A 67 16.49 3.17 -14.00
C GLY A 67 16.96 2.43 -12.74
N LYS A 68 16.06 2.21 -11.77
CA LYS A 68 16.34 1.47 -10.52
C LYS A 68 15.44 0.23 -10.41
N THR A 69 15.93 -0.79 -9.70
CA THR A 69 15.16 -1.99 -9.39
C THR A 69 14.61 -1.89 -7.96
N GLN A 70 13.29 -1.98 -7.83
CA GLN A 70 12.59 -2.05 -6.55
C GLN A 70 12.30 -3.53 -6.27
N LYS A 71 12.59 -3.99 -5.06
CA LYS A 71 12.58 -5.42 -4.68
C LYS A 71 11.28 -5.87 -4.04
N SER A 72 10.28 -4.99 -4.00
CA SER A 72 8.97 -5.26 -3.43
C SER A 72 7.91 -4.36 -4.05
N LEU A 73 6.64 -4.71 -3.84
CA LEU A 73 5.52 -3.87 -4.26
C LEU A 73 5.50 -2.57 -3.46
N GLU A 74 5.84 -2.64 -2.17
CA GLU A 74 5.91 -1.53 -1.24
C GLU A 74 6.96 -0.49 -1.68
N GLU A 75 8.14 -0.95 -2.12
CA GLU A 75 9.16 -0.06 -2.69
C GLU A 75 8.71 0.57 -4.00
N ALA A 76 8.01 -0.19 -4.86
CA ALA A 76 7.45 0.36 -6.10
C ALA A 76 6.37 1.42 -5.84
N ILE A 77 5.50 1.19 -4.84
CA ILE A 77 4.50 2.17 -4.39
C ILE A 77 5.20 3.44 -3.91
N ASN A 78 6.17 3.33 -3.00
CA ASN A 78 6.88 4.48 -2.45
C ASN A 78 7.66 5.24 -3.52
N PHE A 79 8.30 4.53 -4.46
CA PHE A 79 8.97 5.17 -5.59
C PHE A 79 8.00 6.05 -6.39
N CYS A 80 6.78 5.57 -6.66
CA CYS A 80 5.76 6.37 -7.34
C CYS A 80 5.31 7.58 -6.51
N ILE A 81 5.10 7.41 -5.20
CA ILE A 81 4.71 8.51 -4.29
C ILE A 81 5.77 9.60 -4.31
N GLU A 82 7.05 9.25 -4.15
CA GLU A 82 8.15 10.20 -4.12
C GLU A 82 8.38 10.85 -5.48
N MET A 83 8.50 10.04 -6.54
CA MET A 83 8.97 10.53 -7.83
C MET A 83 7.87 11.18 -8.65
N ALA A 84 6.66 10.60 -8.66
CA ALA A 84 5.54 11.09 -9.46
C ALA A 84 4.61 12.02 -8.66
N LEU A 85 4.32 11.69 -7.41
CA LEU A 85 3.43 12.52 -6.58
C LEU A 85 4.16 13.61 -5.80
N LYS A 86 5.49 13.54 -5.69
CA LYS A 86 6.29 14.45 -4.85
C LYS A 86 5.81 14.42 -3.39
N GLY A 87 5.44 13.21 -2.93
CA GLY A 87 5.00 12.94 -1.58
C GLY A 87 6.09 12.34 -0.71
N LYS A 88 5.75 12.11 0.57
CA LYS A 88 6.60 11.35 1.48
C LYS A 88 6.28 9.86 1.36
N PRO A 89 7.29 8.97 1.41
CA PRO A 89 7.04 7.54 1.37
C PRO A 89 6.20 7.12 2.59
N LEU A 90 5.33 6.15 2.39
CA LEU A 90 4.64 5.46 3.48
C LEU A 90 5.62 4.51 4.18
N ASP A 91 5.49 4.34 5.49
CA ASP A 91 6.22 3.27 6.17
C ASP A 91 5.76 1.91 5.57
N PRO A 92 6.68 1.06 5.07
CA PRO A 92 6.34 -0.22 4.47
C PRO A 92 5.52 -1.15 5.37
N LYS A 93 5.58 -0.97 6.69
CA LYS A 93 4.82 -1.74 7.68
C LYS A 93 3.55 -1.06 8.15
N SER A 94 3.25 0.15 7.66
CA SER A 94 2.07 0.91 8.08
C SER A 94 0.78 0.28 7.58
N LYS A 95 -0.32 0.60 8.28
CA LYS A 95 -1.66 0.22 7.84
C LYS A 95 -2.01 0.78 6.46
N GLU A 96 -1.54 1.98 6.14
CA GLU A 96 -1.78 2.62 4.84
C GLU A 96 -1.09 1.86 3.70
N MET A 97 0.15 1.41 3.92
CA MET A 97 0.86 0.58 2.95
C MET A 97 0.14 -0.76 2.76
N GLN A 98 -0.26 -1.41 3.85
CA GLN A 98 -1.01 -2.67 3.79
C GLN A 98 -2.32 -2.51 3.01
N ASP A 99 -3.03 -1.40 3.21
CA ASP A 99 -4.28 -1.08 2.52
C ASP A 99 -4.03 -0.86 1.03
N MET A 100 -2.99 -0.08 0.68
CA MET A 100 -2.57 0.12 -0.70
C MET A 100 -2.22 -1.21 -1.41
N VAL A 101 -1.44 -2.07 -0.75
CA VAL A 101 -1.06 -3.40 -1.25
C VAL A 101 -2.28 -4.29 -1.43
N ALA A 102 -3.23 -4.28 -0.48
CA ALA A 102 -4.47 -5.03 -0.59
C ALA A 102 -5.31 -4.58 -1.80
N TYR A 103 -5.40 -3.26 -2.03
CA TYR A 103 -6.07 -2.74 -3.21
C TYR A 103 -5.41 -3.20 -4.51
N ILE A 104 -4.09 -3.09 -4.64
CA ILE A 104 -3.36 -3.54 -5.84
C ILE A 104 -3.50 -5.05 -6.06
N LYS A 105 -3.46 -5.86 -4.99
CA LYS A 105 -3.73 -7.30 -5.05
C LYS A 105 -5.13 -7.59 -5.61
N SER A 106 -6.13 -6.80 -5.23
CA SER A 106 -7.51 -6.96 -5.71
C SER A 106 -7.72 -6.66 -7.21
N LEU A 107 -6.72 -6.08 -7.89
CA LEU A 107 -6.77 -5.80 -9.32
C LEU A 107 -6.52 -7.06 -10.17
N SER A 108 -5.84 -8.07 -9.60
CA SER A 108 -5.61 -9.36 -10.25
C SER A 108 -6.95 -10.10 -10.41
N GLY A 109 -7.54 -10.07 -11.60
CA GLY A 109 -8.84 -10.67 -11.90
C GLY A 109 -9.90 -9.68 -12.37
N LYS A 110 -9.63 -8.36 -12.29
CA LYS A 110 -10.44 -7.36 -12.97
C LYS A 110 -9.91 -7.22 -14.40
N THR A 111 -10.66 -7.68 -15.38
CA THR A 111 -10.46 -7.27 -16.77
C THR A 111 -10.47 -5.74 -16.81
N PRO A 112 -9.55 -5.06 -17.52
CA PRO A 112 -9.49 -3.61 -17.52
C PRO A 112 -10.88 -3.06 -17.88
N ALA A 113 -11.49 -2.35 -16.94
CA ALA A 113 -12.73 -1.64 -17.23
C ALA A 113 -12.41 -0.69 -18.38
N ALA A 114 -13.08 -0.90 -19.52
CA ALA A 114 -12.92 -0.05 -20.69
C ALA A 114 -12.98 1.43 -20.26
N PRO A 115 -12.13 2.30 -20.83
CA PRO A 115 -12.13 3.70 -20.47
C PRO A 115 -13.56 4.20 -20.61
N LYS A 116 -14.16 4.67 -19.51
CA LYS A 116 -15.46 5.34 -19.59
C LYS A 116 -15.22 6.57 -20.44
N LYS A 117 -15.52 6.47 -21.73
CA LYS A 117 -15.62 7.62 -22.63
C LYS A 117 -16.54 8.58 -21.91
N LYS A 118 -16.01 9.69 -21.40
CA LYS A 118 -16.84 10.83 -21.03
C LYS A 118 -17.62 11.13 -22.30
N LYS A 119 -18.92 10.88 -22.27
CA LYS A 119 -19.85 11.41 -23.26
C LYS A 119 -19.71 12.92 -23.12
N VAL A 120 -18.96 13.54 -24.02
CA VAL A 120 -18.99 14.99 -24.20
C VAL A 120 -20.36 15.25 -24.78
N GLU A 121 -21.31 15.61 -23.92
CA GLU A 121 -22.56 16.22 -24.33
C GLU A 121 -22.24 17.68 -24.65
N GLY A 122 -22.21 17.96 -25.97
CA GLY A 122 -22.52 19.23 -26.63
C GLY A 122 -22.02 20.56 -26.06
N CYS A 123 -21.19 21.25 -26.84
CA CYS A 123 -21.47 22.59 -27.38
C CYS A 123 -20.82 22.69 -28.76
#